data_AF-A0AAV7HSS5-F1
#
_entry.id   AF-A0AAV7HSS5-F1
#
_cell.length_a   1.000
_cell.length_b   1.000
_cell.length_c   1.000
_cell.angle_alpha   90.00
_cell.angle_beta   90.00
_cell.angle_gamma   90.00
#
_symmetry.space_group_name_H-M   'P 1'
#
loop_
_entity.id
_entity.type
_entity.pdbx_description
1 polymer ?
#
loop_
_entity_poly.entity_id
_entity_poly.type
_entity_poly.pdbx_seq_one_letter_code
_entity_poly.pdbx_strand_id
1 'polypeptide(L)'
;MWGHSPAIDFQQENIIDNSDNKPLEVLTVGAKDPRHIIKTLASSSVNQKYLINFHVVESSLEPIARSILLLHICLEKDLGLQVASRYFLEILGNSLLVPATAKYLTKAAYQLISVITQTLPCPWISIETLKYKDKDLLEAIFKFWVRAVCEGVPIVKYWDQRIRKSLGTRYDYRDGAFDWDYHMVLKEKNIPNLTSHEYKFWRNNGIAFTWLETEPARSNPTLISSVLPYKEGFIHNSYAGDITNGPYLTWLADKKDEKKKLRATDAAEEQITKLFYQIRMHELCPDDLTAAHRDKAILNGTLVTEMPDIDIEQESWVLKKLEKRDFSSWIDISQAKVIYHSASSFLKYKNKCEWVNKFDVIFVAHNMINHLESIVPLMNKKGILIVESRRLLVEAKKKELEEFANELQKIANSVGIKLSETFNSHDDNFARFVIDT
;
A
#
# COMPACT_ATOMS: atom_id res chain seq x y z
N MET A 1 4.12 3.91 5.19
CA MET A 1 2.84 4.19 4.46
C MET A 1 2.58 3.19 3.33
N TRP A 2 3.31 2.08 3.31
CA TRP A 2 3.13 0.88 2.47
C TRP A 2 3.55 -0.32 3.33
N GLY A 3 3.20 -1.54 2.92
CA GLY A 3 3.60 -2.77 3.60
C GLY A 3 4.96 -3.29 3.13
N HIS A 4 5.42 -4.37 3.76
CA HIS A 4 6.83 -4.82 3.69
C HIS A 4 6.96 -6.21 3.09
N SER A 5 5.94 -6.63 2.35
CA SER A 5 5.84 -7.97 1.78
C SER A 5 5.09 -7.91 0.45
N PRO A 6 5.28 -8.91 -0.43
CA PRO A 6 4.50 -9.03 -1.65
C PRO A 6 3.00 -9.14 -1.40
N ALA A 7 2.19 -8.82 -2.41
CA ALA A 7 0.74 -9.07 -2.33
C ALA A 7 0.42 -10.57 -2.30
N ILE A 8 -0.65 -10.93 -1.60
CA ILE A 8 -1.18 -12.30 -1.49
C ILE A 8 -2.60 -12.28 -2.09
N ASP A 9 -2.95 -13.35 -2.81
CA ASP A 9 -4.33 -13.62 -3.20
C ASP A 9 -5.03 -14.41 -2.09
N PHE A 10 -5.89 -13.75 -1.31
CA PHE A 10 -6.57 -14.38 -0.19
C PHE A 10 -7.54 -15.51 -0.60
N GLN A 11 -7.97 -15.57 -1.86
CA GLN A 11 -8.79 -16.70 -2.32
C GLN A 11 -8.00 -18.02 -2.36
N GLN A 12 -6.69 -17.97 -2.59
CA GLN A 12 -5.85 -19.18 -2.60
C GLN A 12 -5.44 -19.60 -1.19
N GLU A 13 -5.48 -18.67 -0.24
CA GLU A 13 -5.15 -18.93 1.17
C GLU A 13 -6.34 -19.52 1.94
N ASN A 14 -7.56 -19.36 1.43
CA ASN A 14 -8.73 -19.94 2.06
C ASN A 14 -8.65 -21.48 2.03
N ILE A 15 -8.61 -22.08 3.21
CA ILE A 15 -8.59 -23.54 3.42
C ILE A 15 -9.98 -24.12 3.69
N ILE A 16 -11.01 -23.26 3.78
CA ILE A 16 -12.39 -23.68 4.06
C ILE A 16 -13.11 -23.95 2.74
N ASP A 17 -13.60 -25.17 2.56
CA ASP A 17 -14.54 -25.50 1.49
C ASP A 17 -15.86 -24.77 1.72
N ASN A 18 -16.17 -23.81 0.84
CA ASN A 18 -17.32 -22.94 0.98
C ASN A 18 -18.54 -23.52 0.25
N SER A 19 -19.08 -24.62 0.78
CA SER A 19 -20.27 -25.30 0.22
C SER A 19 -21.55 -24.45 0.24
N ASP A 20 -21.58 -23.40 1.07
CA ASP A 20 -22.79 -22.67 1.44
C ASP A 20 -22.99 -21.35 0.68
N ASN A 21 -22.18 -21.05 -0.35
CA ASN A 21 -22.22 -19.77 -1.10
C ASN A 21 -22.13 -18.51 -0.21
N LYS A 22 -21.56 -18.62 1.00
CA LYS A 22 -21.36 -17.46 1.89
C LYS A 22 -20.18 -16.63 1.40
N PRO A 23 -20.18 -15.30 1.59
CA PRO A 23 -19.00 -14.49 1.31
C PRO A 23 -17.79 -14.95 2.13
N LEU A 24 -16.61 -14.93 1.53
CA LEU A 24 -15.32 -15.09 2.19
C LEU A 24 -15.05 -13.82 3.02
N GLU A 25 -14.94 -13.97 4.33
CA GLU A 25 -14.72 -12.87 5.26
C GLU A 25 -13.21 -12.71 5.53
N VAL A 26 -12.59 -11.69 4.92
CA VAL A 26 -11.15 -11.45 4.99
C VAL A 26 -10.84 -10.24 5.88
N LEU A 27 -10.06 -10.40 6.94
CA LEU A 27 -9.61 -9.30 7.79
C LEU A 27 -8.15 -8.94 7.52
N THR A 28 -7.85 -7.66 7.31
CA THR A 28 -6.48 -7.14 7.20
C THR A 28 -6.21 -6.15 8.33
N VAL A 29 -5.12 -6.36 9.07
CA VAL A 29 -4.70 -5.53 10.20
C VAL A 29 -3.31 -4.97 9.96
N GLY A 30 -3.23 -3.66 9.72
CA GLY A 30 -1.98 -2.92 9.55
C GLY A 30 -1.28 -3.16 8.22
N ALA A 31 -2.01 -3.52 7.16
CA ALA A 31 -1.45 -3.78 5.84
C ALA A 31 -0.85 -2.52 5.18
N LYS A 32 -1.31 -1.33 5.60
CA LYS A 32 -0.89 0.02 5.19
C LYS A 32 -1.25 0.45 3.76
N ASP A 33 -1.52 -0.50 2.87
CA ASP A 33 -1.92 -0.27 1.48
C ASP A 33 -2.85 -1.41 0.99
N PRO A 34 -3.55 -1.23 -0.15
CA PRO A 34 -4.53 -2.21 -0.61
C PRO A 34 -3.93 -3.32 -1.50
N ARG A 35 -2.63 -3.61 -1.44
CA ARG A 35 -2.00 -4.54 -2.40
C ARG A 35 -2.63 -5.94 -2.38
N HIS A 36 -2.91 -6.48 -1.20
CA HIS A 36 -3.55 -7.79 -1.07
C HIS A 36 -4.99 -7.77 -1.60
N ILE A 37 -5.71 -6.67 -1.39
CA ILE A 37 -7.07 -6.47 -1.93
C ILE A 37 -7.01 -6.47 -3.46
N ILE A 38 -6.12 -5.66 -4.05
CA ILE A 38 -5.98 -5.55 -5.51
C ILE A 38 -5.56 -6.89 -6.14
N LYS A 39 -4.59 -7.61 -5.54
CA LYS A 39 -4.17 -8.94 -6.01
C LYS A 39 -5.34 -9.94 -5.98
N THR A 40 -6.10 -9.95 -4.88
CA THR A 40 -7.26 -10.83 -4.72
C THR A 40 -8.38 -10.46 -5.69
N LEU A 41 -8.67 -9.17 -5.89
CA LEU A 41 -9.65 -8.68 -6.85
C LEU A 41 -9.29 -9.09 -8.28
N ALA A 42 -8.04 -8.94 -8.68
CA ALA A 42 -7.57 -9.31 -10.01
C ALA A 42 -7.76 -10.81 -10.29
N SER A 43 -7.36 -11.67 -9.34
CA SER A 43 -7.63 -13.11 -9.43
C SER A 43 -9.13 -13.41 -9.47
N SER A 44 -9.93 -12.76 -8.62
CA SER A 44 -11.38 -12.97 -8.55
C SER A 44 -12.11 -12.51 -9.81
N SER A 45 -11.63 -11.47 -10.49
CA SER A 45 -12.25 -10.99 -11.74
C SER A 45 -12.07 -11.97 -12.90
N VAL A 46 -11.00 -12.78 -12.89
CA VAL A 46 -10.72 -13.79 -13.94
C VAL A 46 -11.31 -15.14 -13.56
N ASN A 47 -11.19 -15.54 -12.30
CA ASN A 47 -11.68 -16.81 -11.78
C ASN A 47 -12.32 -16.59 -10.41
N GLN A 48 -13.61 -16.24 -10.43
CA GLN A 48 -14.36 -15.98 -9.21
C GLN A 48 -14.63 -17.29 -8.47
N LYS A 49 -14.03 -17.45 -7.28
CA LYS A 49 -14.31 -18.57 -6.39
C LYS A 49 -15.33 -18.21 -5.32
N TYR A 50 -15.29 -16.97 -4.83
CA TYR A 50 -16.11 -16.50 -3.72
C TYR A 50 -16.60 -15.08 -3.95
N LEU A 51 -17.72 -14.71 -3.31
CA LEU A 51 -17.96 -13.31 -2.96
C LEU A 51 -17.04 -12.94 -1.80
N ILE A 52 -16.52 -11.72 -1.73
CA ILE A 52 -15.47 -11.38 -0.74
C ILE A 52 -15.81 -10.10 0.03
N ASN A 53 -15.78 -10.17 1.35
CA ASN A 53 -15.84 -9.02 2.23
C ASN A 53 -14.45 -8.75 2.82
N PHE A 54 -13.81 -7.65 2.40
CA PHE A 54 -12.53 -7.20 2.93
C PHE A 54 -12.74 -6.24 4.09
N HIS A 55 -12.40 -6.68 5.29
CA HIS A 55 -12.40 -5.88 6.50
C HIS A 55 -11.01 -5.27 6.72
N VAL A 56 -10.90 -3.96 6.78
CA VAL A 56 -9.61 -3.25 6.87
C VAL A 56 -9.53 -2.47 8.17
N VAL A 57 -8.47 -2.74 8.94
CA VAL A 57 -8.13 -2.06 10.20
C VAL A 57 -6.70 -1.52 10.10
N GLU A 58 -6.57 -0.21 10.25
CA GLU A 58 -5.28 0.48 10.29
C GLU A 58 -5.09 1.22 11.60
N SER A 59 -3.84 1.50 11.99
CA SER A 59 -3.52 2.19 13.24
C SER A 59 -3.95 3.67 13.26
N SER A 60 -4.15 4.26 12.08
CA SER A 60 -4.51 5.67 11.87
C SER A 60 -5.39 5.79 10.62
N LEU A 61 -5.96 6.98 10.39
CA LEU A 61 -6.90 7.20 9.28
C LEU A 61 -6.19 7.56 7.98
N GLU A 62 -4.95 8.04 8.03
CA GLU A 62 -4.16 8.38 6.85
C GLU A 62 -3.89 7.16 5.95
N PRO A 63 -3.50 5.98 6.47
CA PRO A 63 -3.44 4.74 5.67
C PRO A 63 -4.79 4.32 5.10
N ILE A 64 -5.91 4.54 5.82
CA ILE A 64 -7.26 4.26 5.31
C ILE A 64 -7.58 5.19 4.13
N ALA A 65 -7.35 6.49 4.28
CA ALA A 65 -7.56 7.47 3.21
C ALA A 65 -6.74 7.11 1.96
N ARG A 66 -5.47 6.69 2.15
CA ARG A 66 -4.59 6.24 1.07
C ARG A 66 -5.11 4.96 0.41
N SER A 67 -5.53 3.98 1.20
CA SER A 67 -6.10 2.73 0.69
C SER A 67 -7.32 3.00 -0.21
N ILE A 68 -8.20 3.90 0.23
CA ILE A 68 -9.37 4.34 -0.55
C ILE A 68 -8.94 5.00 -1.87
N LEU A 69 -7.96 5.90 -1.84
CA LEU A 69 -7.44 6.57 -3.04
C LEU A 69 -6.79 5.59 -4.03
N LEU A 70 -5.96 4.67 -3.53
CA LEU A 70 -5.28 3.68 -4.36
C LEU A 70 -6.27 2.70 -5.01
N LEU A 71 -7.32 2.30 -4.29
CA LEU A 71 -8.43 1.52 -4.86
C LEU A 71 -9.26 2.33 -5.85
N HIS A 72 -9.48 3.62 -5.59
CA HIS A 72 -10.17 4.52 -6.53
C HIS A 72 -9.45 4.58 -7.89
N ILE A 73 -8.11 4.73 -7.89
CA ILE A 73 -7.29 4.71 -9.11
C ILE A 73 -7.43 3.37 -9.85
N CYS A 74 -7.34 2.27 -9.11
CA CYS A 74 -7.47 0.92 -9.66
C CYS A 74 -8.80 0.73 -10.39
N LEU A 75 -9.90 1.17 -9.77
CA LEU A 75 -11.27 0.93 -10.22
C LEU A 75 -11.84 1.99 -11.16
N GLU A 76 -11.10 3.05 -11.49
CA GLU A 76 -11.58 4.09 -12.39
C GLU A 76 -11.70 3.61 -13.85
N LYS A 77 -12.88 3.75 -14.45
CA LYS A 77 -13.17 3.28 -15.82
C LYS A 77 -12.43 4.08 -16.88
N ASP A 78 -12.48 5.40 -16.75
CA ASP A 78 -12.11 6.33 -17.82
C ASP A 78 -10.62 6.70 -17.81
N LEU A 79 -9.84 6.12 -16.89
CA LEU A 79 -8.41 6.35 -16.75
C LEU A 79 -7.64 5.26 -17.51
N GLY A 80 -6.86 5.63 -18.53
CA GLY A 80 -6.06 4.65 -19.30
C GLY A 80 -5.14 3.80 -18.41
N LEU A 81 -4.98 2.51 -18.72
CA LEU A 81 -4.26 1.55 -17.86
C LEU A 81 -2.85 1.99 -17.47
N GLN A 82 -2.07 2.48 -18.44
CA GLN A 82 -0.72 2.97 -18.19
C GLN A 82 -0.73 4.17 -17.24
N VAL A 83 -1.56 5.17 -17.54
CA VAL A 83 -1.72 6.38 -16.71
C VAL A 83 -2.14 6.00 -15.29
N ALA A 84 -3.12 5.11 -15.15
CA ALA A 84 -3.57 4.62 -13.86
C ALA A 84 -2.44 3.94 -13.06
N SER A 85 -1.66 3.07 -13.71
CA SER A 85 -0.55 2.37 -13.05
C SER A 85 0.57 3.33 -12.60
N ARG A 86 0.89 4.34 -13.40
CA ARG A 86 1.88 5.37 -13.03
C ARG A 86 1.38 6.25 -11.89
N TYR A 87 0.14 6.75 -11.97
CA TYR A 87 -0.48 7.54 -10.90
C TYR A 87 -0.51 6.77 -9.57
N PHE A 88 -0.86 5.48 -9.63
CA PHE A 88 -0.85 4.60 -8.47
C PHE A 88 0.55 4.52 -7.85
N LEU A 89 1.59 4.27 -8.65
CA LEU A 89 2.97 4.13 -8.18
C LEU A 89 3.52 5.43 -7.59
N GLU A 90 3.29 6.56 -8.25
CA GLU A 90 3.70 7.87 -7.74
C GLU A 90 3.06 8.17 -6.38
N ILE A 91 1.74 7.98 -6.27
CA ILE A 91 1.00 8.23 -5.02
C ILE A 91 1.43 7.24 -3.92
N LEU A 92 1.73 5.99 -4.29
CA LEU A 92 2.22 4.96 -3.37
C LEU A 92 3.56 5.36 -2.75
N GLY A 93 4.52 5.79 -3.58
CA GLY A 93 5.93 5.74 -3.22
C GLY A 93 6.72 7.03 -3.30
N ASN A 94 6.29 8.01 -4.09
CA ASN A 94 7.10 9.19 -4.38
C ASN A 94 6.74 10.36 -3.45
N SER A 95 7.77 11.00 -2.91
CA SER A 95 7.68 12.28 -2.19
C SER A 95 7.09 13.38 -3.10
N LEU A 96 7.46 13.37 -4.38
CA LEU A 96 7.00 14.30 -5.38
C LEU A 96 6.22 13.60 -6.50
N LEU A 97 5.15 14.23 -6.93
CA LEU A 97 4.26 13.86 -8.02
C LEU A 97 4.58 14.70 -9.26
N VAL A 98 4.39 14.10 -10.42
CA VAL A 98 4.32 14.79 -11.70
C VAL A 98 3.06 15.69 -11.69
N PRO A 99 3.09 16.87 -12.34
CA PRO A 99 1.95 17.79 -12.33
C PRO A 99 0.60 17.18 -12.76
N ALA A 100 0.60 16.23 -13.69
CA ALA A 100 -0.61 15.53 -14.12
C ALA A 100 -1.22 14.68 -12.98
N THR A 101 -0.38 13.94 -12.26
CA THR A 101 -0.75 13.13 -11.09
C THR A 101 -1.24 14.00 -9.94
N ALA A 102 -0.60 15.15 -9.70
CA ALA A 102 -1.05 16.12 -8.68
C ALA A 102 -2.45 16.69 -8.99
N LYS A 103 -2.71 17.08 -10.25
CA LYS A 103 -4.05 17.53 -10.69
C LYS A 103 -5.09 16.42 -10.53
N TYR A 104 -4.73 15.20 -10.88
CA TYR A 104 -5.58 14.02 -10.71
C TYR A 104 -5.88 13.77 -9.22
N LEU A 105 -4.88 13.84 -8.34
CA LEU A 105 -5.05 13.66 -6.89
C LEU A 105 -6.09 14.64 -6.34
N THR A 106 -6.05 15.90 -6.74
CA THR A 106 -7.06 16.88 -6.33
C THR A 106 -8.46 16.47 -6.79
N LYS A 107 -8.61 16.05 -8.06
CA LYS A 107 -9.89 15.57 -8.61
C LYS A 107 -10.43 14.38 -7.80
N ALA A 108 -9.60 13.37 -7.59
CA ALA A 108 -9.95 12.19 -6.82
C ALA A 108 -10.34 12.56 -5.37
N ALA A 109 -9.58 13.44 -4.71
CA ALA A 109 -9.86 13.87 -3.34
C ALA A 109 -11.23 14.57 -3.21
N TYR A 110 -11.61 15.45 -4.14
CA TYR A 110 -12.96 16.06 -4.14
C TYR A 110 -14.09 15.04 -4.28
N GLN A 111 -13.90 14.04 -5.16
CA GLN A 111 -14.86 12.95 -5.30
C GLN A 111 -14.94 12.10 -4.03
N LEU A 112 -13.80 11.76 -3.43
CA LEU A 112 -13.73 10.96 -2.20
C LEU A 112 -14.29 11.68 -0.97
N ILE A 113 -14.19 13.02 -0.89
CA ILE A 113 -14.94 13.82 0.10
C ILE A 113 -16.44 13.57 -0.06
N SER A 114 -16.94 13.57 -1.29
CA SER A 114 -18.37 13.31 -1.56
C SER A 114 -18.78 11.89 -1.17
N VAL A 115 -17.88 10.92 -1.32
CA VAL A 115 -18.08 9.52 -0.89
C VAL A 115 -18.15 9.41 0.64
N ILE A 116 -17.17 9.96 1.37
CA ILE A 116 -17.13 9.86 2.84
C ILE A 116 -18.28 10.61 3.50
N THR A 117 -18.68 11.73 2.93
CA THR A 117 -19.87 12.49 3.37
C THR A 117 -21.20 11.85 2.93
N GLN A 118 -21.15 10.72 2.22
CA GLN A 118 -22.33 9.98 1.71
C GLN A 118 -23.22 10.80 0.77
N THR A 119 -22.67 11.83 0.12
CA THR A 119 -23.36 12.65 -0.89
C THR A 119 -23.17 12.13 -2.32
N LEU A 120 -22.30 11.12 -2.48
CA LEU A 120 -22.09 10.31 -3.67
C LEU A 120 -22.01 8.84 -3.25
N PRO A 121 -22.89 7.95 -3.74
CA PRO A 121 -22.81 6.53 -3.45
C PRO A 121 -21.56 5.92 -4.09
N CYS A 122 -20.92 5.00 -3.39
CA CYS A 122 -19.77 4.25 -3.89
C CYS A 122 -19.99 2.77 -3.59
N PRO A 123 -20.17 1.90 -4.61
CA PRO A 123 -20.69 0.55 -4.42
C PRO A 123 -19.69 -0.41 -3.76
N TRP A 124 -18.40 -0.16 -3.94
CA TRP A 124 -17.34 -1.06 -3.46
C TRP A 124 -16.83 -0.75 -2.05
N ILE A 125 -17.24 0.37 -1.45
CA ILE A 125 -16.80 0.79 -0.11
C ILE A 125 -17.96 0.76 0.89
N SER A 126 -17.68 0.28 2.10
CA SER A 126 -18.50 0.51 3.29
C SER A 126 -17.71 1.29 4.34
N ILE A 127 -18.34 2.34 4.84
CA ILE A 127 -17.84 3.20 5.93
C ILE A 127 -18.76 3.16 7.15
N GLU A 128 -19.71 2.24 7.20
CA GLU A 128 -20.70 2.14 8.28
C GLU A 128 -20.06 1.83 9.64
N THR A 129 -18.97 1.06 9.62
CA THR A 129 -18.19 0.66 10.80
C THR A 129 -17.22 1.73 11.31
N LEU A 130 -17.06 2.84 10.58
CA LEU A 130 -16.32 4.02 11.03
C LEU A 130 -17.19 4.89 11.95
N LYS A 131 -16.58 5.47 12.98
CA LYS A 131 -17.28 6.43 13.85
C LYS A 131 -17.48 7.76 13.10
N TYR A 132 -18.46 8.56 13.50
CA TYR A 132 -18.67 9.90 12.94
C TYR A 132 -17.40 10.74 12.96
N LYS A 133 -16.71 10.80 14.10
CA LYS A 133 -15.41 11.50 14.22
C LYS A 133 -14.34 11.00 13.25
N ASP A 134 -14.38 9.72 12.87
CA ASP A 134 -13.40 9.14 11.95
C ASP A 134 -13.74 9.57 10.52
N LYS A 135 -15.04 9.65 10.18
CA LYS A 135 -15.51 10.18 8.89
C LYS A 135 -15.16 11.67 8.74
N ASP A 136 -15.38 12.46 9.78
CA ASP A 136 -15.04 13.89 9.80
C ASP A 136 -13.53 14.10 9.60
N LEU A 137 -12.70 13.28 10.25
CA LEU A 137 -11.24 13.36 10.09
C LEU A 137 -10.77 12.84 8.72
N LEU A 138 -11.41 11.81 8.14
CA LEU A 138 -11.14 11.42 6.75
C LEU A 138 -11.48 12.53 5.75
N GLU A 139 -12.61 13.20 5.94
CA GLU A 139 -12.97 14.38 5.15
C GLU A 139 -11.91 15.49 5.29
N ALA A 140 -11.45 15.76 6.52
CA ALA A 140 -10.40 16.73 6.77
C ALA A 140 -9.07 16.35 6.10
N ILE A 141 -8.68 15.07 6.11
CA ILE A 141 -7.49 14.57 5.40
C ILE A 141 -7.59 14.82 3.89
N PHE A 142 -8.73 14.51 3.27
CA PHE A 142 -8.91 14.77 1.84
C PHE A 142 -8.92 16.26 1.50
N LYS A 143 -9.54 17.10 2.34
CA LYS A 143 -9.48 18.57 2.20
C LYS A 143 -8.05 19.09 2.33
N PHE A 144 -7.28 18.52 3.26
CA PHE A 144 -5.86 18.84 3.40
C PHE A 144 -5.08 18.47 2.13
N TRP A 145 -5.29 17.30 1.53
CA TRP A 145 -4.60 16.93 0.30
C TRP A 145 -4.88 17.91 -0.85
N VAL A 146 -6.13 18.30 -1.04
CA VAL A 146 -6.51 19.33 -2.03
C VAL A 146 -5.73 20.62 -1.79
N ARG A 147 -5.76 21.12 -0.55
CA ARG A 147 -5.08 22.36 -0.17
C ARG A 147 -3.57 22.26 -0.33
N ALA A 148 -2.96 21.16 0.13
CA ALA A 148 -1.53 20.94 0.10
C ALA A 148 -0.96 20.81 -1.33
N VAL A 149 -1.74 20.28 -2.27
CA VAL A 149 -1.37 20.31 -3.71
C VAL A 149 -1.37 21.75 -4.24
N CYS A 150 -2.32 22.58 -3.80
CA CYS A 150 -2.44 23.96 -4.28
C CYS A 150 -1.44 24.93 -3.64
N GLU A 151 -1.25 24.85 -2.33
CA GLU A 151 -0.43 25.79 -1.55
C GLU A 151 1.02 25.30 -1.40
N GLY A 152 1.28 24.04 -1.74
CA GLY A 152 2.54 23.39 -1.45
C GLY A 152 2.65 22.96 0.01
N VAL A 153 3.43 21.90 0.24
CA VAL A 153 3.88 21.46 1.56
C VAL A 153 5.36 21.10 1.43
N PRO A 154 6.21 21.34 2.44
CA PRO A 154 7.64 21.15 2.28
C PRO A 154 8.05 19.68 2.48
N ILE A 155 7.55 18.76 1.64
CA ILE A 155 7.73 17.32 1.86
C ILE A 155 9.17 16.89 1.65
N VAL A 156 9.90 17.55 0.73
CA VAL A 156 11.33 17.33 0.50
C VAL A 156 12.12 17.63 1.78
N LYS A 157 11.77 18.72 2.48
CA LYS A 157 12.36 19.08 3.77
C LYS A 157 12.01 18.05 4.86
N TYR A 158 10.77 17.59 4.90
CA TYR A 158 10.36 16.56 5.88
C TYR A 158 11.09 15.23 5.66
N TRP A 159 11.30 14.84 4.40
CA TRP A 159 12.12 13.69 4.04
C TRP A 159 13.56 13.87 4.52
N ASP A 160 14.21 14.99 4.18
CA ASP A 160 15.60 15.27 4.57
C ASP A 160 15.80 15.25 6.09
N GLN A 161 14.87 15.88 6.83
CA GLN A 161 14.91 15.89 8.29
C GLN A 161 14.87 14.47 8.87
N ARG A 162 14.08 13.58 8.28
CA ARG A 162 14.01 12.18 8.72
C ARG A 162 15.29 11.40 8.38
N ILE A 163 15.85 11.60 7.19
CA ILE A 163 17.13 11.00 6.79
C ILE A 163 18.26 11.49 7.72
N ARG A 164 18.35 12.78 7.97
CA ARG A 164 19.32 13.38 8.89
C ARG A 164 19.20 12.83 10.31
N LYS A 165 17.97 12.74 10.82
CA LYS A 165 17.71 12.15 12.14
C LYS A 165 18.10 10.66 12.20
N SER A 166 17.86 9.91 11.14
CA SER A 166 18.17 8.47 11.06
C SER A 166 19.68 8.21 10.95
N LEU A 167 20.38 8.97 10.12
CA LEU A 167 21.82 8.77 9.87
C LEU A 167 22.71 9.40 10.95
N GLY A 168 22.24 10.47 11.62
CA GLY A 168 23.02 11.21 12.60
C GLY A 168 24.31 11.75 11.99
N THR A 169 25.45 11.44 12.60
CA THR A 169 26.78 11.86 12.12
C THR A 169 27.15 11.29 10.74
N ARG A 170 26.47 10.23 10.27
CA ARG A 170 26.71 9.64 8.94
C ARG A 170 26.00 10.39 7.81
N TYR A 171 25.19 11.40 8.12
CA TYR A 171 24.41 12.13 7.11
C TYR A 171 25.30 12.80 6.05
N ASP A 172 26.44 13.37 6.44
CA ASP A 172 27.38 13.99 5.50
C ASP A 172 28.04 12.97 4.56
N TYR A 173 28.00 11.67 4.93
CA TYR A 173 28.50 10.54 4.16
C TYR A 173 27.36 9.59 3.74
N ARG A 174 26.14 10.12 3.57
CA ARG A 174 24.93 9.32 3.36
C ARG A 174 24.99 8.39 2.15
N ASP A 175 25.65 8.80 1.07
CA ASP A 175 25.78 7.97 -0.13
C ASP A 175 26.51 6.67 0.16
N GLY A 176 27.56 6.72 1.01
CA GLY A 176 28.26 5.53 1.48
C GLY A 176 27.38 4.64 2.36
N ALA A 177 26.52 5.24 3.19
CA ALA A 177 25.56 4.48 4.00
C ALA A 177 24.51 3.78 3.12
N PHE A 178 23.97 4.47 2.11
CA PHE A 178 22.98 3.90 1.20
C PHE A 178 23.57 2.79 0.30
N ASP A 179 24.81 2.98 -0.15
CA ASP A 179 25.54 1.95 -0.91
C ASP A 179 25.80 0.70 -0.06
N TRP A 180 26.19 0.89 1.20
CA TRP A 180 26.38 -0.20 2.16
C TRP A 180 25.07 -0.96 2.41
N ASP A 181 23.96 -0.26 2.70
CA ASP A 181 22.64 -0.85 2.91
C ASP A 181 22.23 -1.73 1.71
N TYR A 182 22.46 -1.26 0.49
CA TYR A 182 22.15 -2.01 -0.72
C TYR A 182 23.03 -3.27 -0.86
N HIS A 183 24.35 -3.09 -0.86
CA HIS A 183 25.28 -4.17 -1.20
C HIS A 183 25.39 -5.23 -0.10
N MET A 184 25.28 -4.84 1.17
CA MET A 184 25.48 -5.72 2.31
C MET A 184 24.18 -6.35 2.82
N VAL A 185 23.02 -5.73 2.56
CA VAL A 185 21.74 -6.22 3.09
C VAL A 185 20.77 -6.59 1.97
N LEU A 186 20.40 -5.62 1.12
CA LEU A 186 19.34 -5.85 0.12
C LEU A 186 19.72 -6.89 -0.93
N LYS A 187 21.01 -6.98 -1.28
CA LYS A 187 21.51 -7.99 -2.22
C LYS A 187 21.33 -9.41 -1.70
N GLU A 188 21.52 -9.65 -0.39
CA GLU A 188 21.29 -10.97 0.23
C GLU A 188 19.79 -11.31 0.26
N LYS A 189 18.92 -10.30 0.45
CA LYS A 189 17.45 -10.46 0.44
C LYS A 189 16.86 -10.74 -0.95
N ASN A 190 17.68 -10.69 -2.00
CA ASN A 190 17.35 -11.04 -3.39
C ASN A 190 16.05 -10.38 -3.91
N ILE A 191 15.89 -9.08 -3.66
CA ILE A 191 14.75 -8.31 -4.18
C ILE A 191 14.85 -8.24 -5.72
N PRO A 192 13.90 -8.80 -6.48
CA PRO A 192 13.97 -8.79 -7.94
C PRO A 192 13.97 -7.37 -8.51
N ASN A 193 14.76 -7.14 -9.55
CA ASN A 193 14.82 -5.92 -10.38
C ASN A 193 15.27 -4.62 -9.67
N LEU A 194 15.43 -4.61 -8.34
CA LEU A 194 15.91 -3.44 -7.61
C LEU A 194 17.40 -3.18 -7.86
N THR A 195 17.70 -2.04 -8.49
CA THR A 195 19.07 -1.61 -8.77
C THR A 195 19.65 -0.75 -7.65
N SER A 196 20.99 -0.74 -7.51
CA SER A 196 21.69 0.14 -6.57
C SER A 196 21.39 1.62 -6.85
N HIS A 197 21.26 1.98 -8.12
CA HIS A 197 20.93 3.34 -8.55
C HIS A 197 19.53 3.76 -8.10
N GLU A 198 18.48 2.96 -8.36
CA GLU A 198 17.11 3.27 -7.90
C GLU A 198 17.02 3.37 -6.38
N TYR A 199 17.69 2.46 -5.66
CA TYR A 199 17.69 2.50 -4.22
C TYR A 199 18.36 3.76 -3.67
N LYS A 200 19.57 4.09 -4.14
CA LYS A 200 20.32 5.27 -3.71
C LYS A 200 19.63 6.57 -4.10
N PHE A 201 19.04 6.62 -5.30
CA PHE A 201 18.25 7.75 -5.76
C PHE A 201 17.08 8.00 -4.81
N TRP A 202 16.24 6.99 -4.57
CA TRP A 202 15.13 7.09 -3.64
C TRP A 202 15.57 7.46 -2.21
N ARG A 203 16.62 6.84 -1.67
CA ARG A 203 17.12 7.19 -0.32
C ARG A 203 17.53 8.68 -0.22
N ASN A 204 18.06 9.25 -1.30
CA ASN A 204 18.48 10.65 -1.34
C ASN A 204 17.30 11.64 -1.46
N ASN A 205 16.24 11.32 -2.22
CA ASN A 205 15.21 12.31 -2.58
C ASN A 205 13.75 11.89 -2.31
N GLY A 206 13.50 10.66 -1.90
CA GLY A 206 12.17 10.12 -1.62
C GLY A 206 11.33 9.77 -2.85
N ILE A 207 11.91 9.77 -4.05
CA ILE A 207 11.24 9.43 -5.32
C ILE A 207 11.62 7.99 -5.70
N ALA A 208 10.66 7.08 -5.61
CA ALA A 208 10.90 5.65 -5.83
C ALA A 208 10.74 5.25 -7.31
N PHE A 209 9.73 5.80 -7.97
CA PHE A 209 9.32 5.39 -9.32
C PHE A 209 9.56 6.53 -10.31
N THR A 210 10.31 6.26 -11.38
CA THR A 210 10.76 7.28 -12.35
C THR A 210 10.64 6.81 -13.81
N TRP A 211 10.19 7.72 -14.67
CA TRP A 211 10.08 7.53 -16.11
C TRP A 211 10.80 8.64 -16.87
N LEU A 212 11.37 8.32 -18.03
CA LEU A 212 12.10 9.28 -18.88
C LEU A 212 11.24 10.49 -19.28
N GLU A 213 9.95 10.25 -19.51
CA GLU A 213 9.06 11.25 -20.10
C GLU A 213 8.49 12.25 -19.09
N THR A 214 8.86 12.12 -17.81
CA THR A 214 8.15 12.81 -16.72
C THR A 214 9.10 13.39 -15.68
N GLU A 215 8.78 14.58 -15.20
CA GLU A 215 9.51 15.26 -14.14
C GLU A 215 8.61 15.48 -12.91
N PRO A 216 8.92 14.84 -11.76
CA PRO A 216 8.20 15.08 -10.52
C PRO A 216 8.49 16.47 -9.97
N ALA A 217 7.45 17.22 -9.63
CA ALA A 217 7.60 18.63 -9.27
C ALA A 217 6.69 19.08 -8.12
N ARG A 218 5.70 18.25 -7.73
CA ARG A 218 4.66 18.65 -6.78
C ARG A 218 4.64 17.77 -5.57
N SER A 219 4.47 18.37 -4.41
CA SER A 219 4.40 17.63 -3.15
C SER A 219 3.32 16.54 -3.17
N ASN A 220 3.64 15.35 -2.66
CA ASN A 220 2.68 14.26 -2.45
C ASN A 220 2.13 14.30 -1.01
N PRO A 221 1.04 15.04 -0.73
CA PRO A 221 0.53 15.19 0.64
C PRO A 221 -0.04 13.89 1.22
N THR A 222 -0.27 12.88 0.38
CA THR A 222 -0.75 11.57 0.83
C THR A 222 0.27 10.85 1.71
N LEU A 223 1.55 11.25 1.69
CA LEU A 223 2.63 10.69 2.53
C LEU A 223 2.87 11.49 3.82
N ILE A 224 2.01 12.45 4.14
CA ILE A 224 2.08 13.23 5.39
C ILE A 224 1.15 12.63 6.44
N SER A 225 1.61 12.60 7.70
CA SER A 225 0.81 12.13 8.86
C SER A 225 0.54 13.24 9.87
N SER A 226 -0.34 12.94 10.83
CA SER A 226 -0.74 13.84 11.91
C SER A 226 -1.44 15.08 11.38
N VAL A 227 -2.28 14.88 10.36
CA VAL A 227 -3.07 15.95 9.75
C VAL A 227 -4.24 16.28 10.66
N LEU A 228 -4.26 17.48 11.22
CA LEU A 228 -5.33 17.95 12.08
C LEU A 228 -5.87 19.29 11.62
N PRO A 229 -7.20 19.47 11.50
CA PRO A 229 -7.78 20.77 11.21
C PRO A 229 -7.49 21.74 12.36
N TYR A 230 -7.03 22.96 12.03
CA TYR A 230 -6.75 24.01 13.00
C TYR A 230 -7.13 25.38 12.43
N LYS A 231 -8.18 25.99 12.99
CA LYS A 231 -8.79 27.22 12.48
C LYS A 231 -9.14 27.06 10.98
N GLU A 232 -8.69 27.98 10.14
CA GLU A 232 -8.87 27.93 8.70
C GLU A 232 -7.87 27.02 7.98
N GLY A 233 -6.90 26.43 8.70
CA GLY A 233 -5.80 25.66 8.14
C GLY A 233 -5.64 24.25 8.72
N PHE A 234 -4.44 23.71 8.57
CA PHE A 234 -4.09 22.36 9.05
C PHE A 234 -2.75 22.41 9.78
N ILE A 235 -2.64 21.60 10.83
CA ILE A 235 -1.37 21.25 11.45
C ILE A 235 -0.92 19.92 10.82
N HIS A 236 0.34 19.88 10.38
CA HIS A 236 0.99 18.70 9.82
C HIS A 236 2.49 18.77 10.10
N ASN A 237 3.12 17.66 10.48
CA ASN A 237 4.46 17.71 11.06
C ASN A 237 5.47 16.72 10.49
N SER A 238 5.05 15.71 9.72
CA SER A 238 5.98 14.64 9.36
C SER A 238 5.64 13.90 8.08
N TYR A 239 6.70 13.61 7.32
CA TYR A 239 6.71 12.55 6.32
C TYR A 239 6.52 11.19 7.01
N ALA A 240 5.57 10.40 6.54
CA ALA A 240 5.14 9.14 7.15
C ALA A 240 5.57 7.89 6.37
N GLY A 241 6.09 8.05 5.15
CA GLY A 241 6.67 6.94 4.39
C GLY A 241 7.86 6.32 5.12
N ASP A 242 8.19 5.08 4.75
CA ASP A 242 9.45 4.49 5.20
C ASP A 242 10.61 5.21 4.46
N ILE A 243 11.77 5.31 5.10
CA ILE A 243 12.96 5.99 4.57
C ILE A 243 14.14 5.03 4.39
N THR A 244 13.97 3.76 4.75
CA THR A 244 14.94 2.67 4.62
C THR A 244 14.43 1.58 3.67
N ASN A 245 13.17 1.17 3.83
CA ASN A 245 12.50 0.13 3.06
C ASN A 245 11.58 0.75 2.01
N GLY A 246 12.08 0.93 0.79
CA GLY A 246 11.32 1.53 -0.30
C GLY A 246 10.06 0.73 -0.66
N PRO A 247 9.12 1.36 -1.39
CA PRO A 247 7.85 0.73 -1.77
C PRO A 247 8.01 -0.45 -2.75
N TYR A 248 9.23 -0.70 -3.24
CA TYR A 248 9.57 -1.78 -4.18
C TYR A 248 9.11 -3.17 -3.72
N LEU A 249 9.03 -3.40 -2.40
CA LEU A 249 8.64 -4.69 -1.81
C LEU A 249 7.18 -5.08 -2.03
N THR A 250 6.31 -4.11 -2.32
CA THR A 250 4.85 -4.32 -2.39
C THR A 250 4.43 -5.08 -3.65
N TRP A 251 5.14 -4.86 -4.77
CA TRP A 251 4.84 -5.41 -6.08
C TRP A 251 6.08 -6.07 -6.67
N LEU A 252 6.60 -7.08 -5.98
CA LEU A 252 7.72 -7.89 -6.47
C LEU A 252 7.25 -8.83 -7.56
N ALA A 253 8.02 -8.87 -8.65
CA ALA A 253 7.72 -9.78 -9.75
C ALA A 253 7.88 -11.22 -9.26
N ASP A 254 6.85 -12.05 -9.48
CA ASP A 254 6.83 -13.46 -9.09
C ASP A 254 8.03 -14.23 -9.66
N LYS A 255 8.54 -13.82 -10.83
CA LYS A 255 9.77 -14.35 -11.44
C LYS A 255 10.58 -13.24 -12.09
N LYS A 256 11.89 -13.28 -11.88
CA LYS A 256 12.84 -12.47 -12.65
C LYS A 256 13.07 -13.16 -13.99
N ASP A 257 12.62 -12.54 -15.08
CA ASP A 257 12.98 -12.99 -16.42
C ASP A 257 14.44 -12.60 -16.67
N GLU A 258 15.36 -13.56 -16.60
CA GLU A 258 16.80 -13.31 -16.81
C GLU A 258 17.10 -12.72 -18.20
N LYS A 259 16.19 -12.90 -19.17
CA LYS A 259 16.32 -12.34 -20.52
C LYS A 259 15.89 -10.88 -20.60
N LYS A 260 15.09 -10.40 -19.64
CA LYS A 260 14.62 -9.01 -19.55
C LYS A 260 15.24 -8.32 -18.35
N LYS A 261 16.21 -7.44 -18.61
CA LYS A 261 16.73 -6.53 -17.58
C LYS A 261 15.72 -5.40 -17.37
N LEU A 262 14.91 -5.53 -16.32
CA LEU A 262 13.98 -4.49 -15.90
C LEU A 262 14.50 -3.79 -14.65
N ARG A 263 14.22 -2.49 -14.54
CA ARG A 263 14.34 -1.74 -13.28
C ARG A 263 13.17 -2.10 -12.35
N ALA A 264 13.27 -1.78 -11.06
CA ALA A 264 12.17 -2.04 -10.12
C ALA A 264 10.91 -1.26 -10.51
N THR A 265 11.07 -0.01 -10.97
CA THR A 265 9.97 0.79 -11.51
C THR A 265 9.25 0.10 -12.65
N ASP A 266 10.04 -0.43 -13.59
CA ASP A 266 9.54 -1.04 -14.81
C ASP A 266 8.73 -2.31 -14.51
N ALA A 267 9.22 -3.13 -13.58
CA ALA A 267 8.59 -4.37 -13.14
C ALA A 267 7.34 -4.13 -12.28
N ALA A 268 7.33 -3.07 -11.46
CA ALA A 268 6.18 -2.70 -10.66
C ALA A 268 5.03 -2.16 -11.52
N GLU A 269 5.34 -1.29 -12.50
CA GLU A 269 4.34 -0.81 -13.47
C GLU A 269 3.76 -1.97 -14.27
N GLU A 270 4.60 -2.90 -14.77
CA GLU A 270 4.11 -4.08 -15.50
C GLU A 270 3.11 -4.89 -14.66
N GLN A 271 3.45 -5.21 -13.40
CA GLN A 271 2.56 -5.97 -12.53
C GLN A 271 1.25 -5.24 -12.25
N ILE A 272 1.30 -3.96 -11.91
CA ILE A 272 0.10 -3.18 -11.60
C ILE A 272 -0.77 -3.07 -12.85
N THR A 273 -0.19 -2.84 -14.03
CA THR A 273 -0.93 -2.83 -15.29
C THR A 273 -1.62 -4.17 -15.53
N LYS A 274 -0.95 -5.31 -15.30
CA LYS A 274 -1.56 -6.65 -15.43
C LYS A 274 -2.74 -6.84 -14.47
N LEU A 275 -2.59 -6.45 -13.21
CA LEU A 275 -3.67 -6.55 -12.22
C LEU A 275 -4.84 -5.63 -12.55
N PHE A 276 -4.57 -4.39 -12.96
CA PHE A 276 -5.62 -3.44 -13.37
C PHE A 276 -6.36 -3.93 -14.61
N TYR A 277 -5.64 -4.49 -15.58
CA TYR A 277 -6.25 -5.10 -16.75
C TYR A 277 -7.20 -6.23 -16.35
N GLN A 278 -6.75 -7.16 -15.53
CA GLN A 278 -7.57 -8.27 -15.04
C GLN A 278 -8.83 -7.80 -14.31
N ILE A 279 -8.71 -6.78 -13.47
CA ILE A 279 -9.85 -6.21 -12.74
C ILE A 279 -10.86 -5.57 -13.70
N ARG A 280 -10.38 -4.83 -14.70
CA ARG A 280 -11.21 -3.99 -15.58
C ARG A 280 -11.80 -4.75 -16.76
N MET A 281 -11.08 -5.74 -17.28
CA MET A 281 -11.45 -6.51 -18.47
C MET A 281 -11.98 -7.91 -18.14
N HIS A 282 -11.86 -8.36 -16.88
CA HIS A 282 -12.30 -9.69 -16.43
C HIS A 282 -11.64 -10.87 -17.19
N GLU A 283 -10.43 -10.68 -17.67
CA GLU A 283 -9.66 -11.69 -18.39
C GLU A 283 -8.16 -11.58 -18.08
N LEU A 284 -7.38 -12.62 -18.41
CA LEU A 284 -5.93 -12.59 -18.21
C LEU A 284 -5.30 -11.53 -19.13
N CYS A 285 -4.41 -10.71 -18.55
CA CYS A 285 -3.67 -9.70 -19.31
C CYS A 285 -2.74 -10.38 -20.33
N PRO A 286 -2.84 -10.03 -21.63
CA PRO A 286 -1.91 -10.52 -22.65
C PRO A 286 -0.47 -10.09 -22.36
N ASP A 287 0.50 -10.98 -22.60
CA ASP A 287 1.93 -10.70 -22.34
C ASP A 287 2.53 -9.67 -23.32
N ASP A 288 1.94 -9.49 -24.50
CA ASP A 288 2.34 -8.52 -25.50
C ASP A 288 1.88 -7.09 -25.15
N LEU A 289 0.78 -6.93 -24.42
CA LEU A 289 0.31 -5.63 -23.94
C LEU A 289 1.38 -4.92 -23.11
N THR A 290 2.09 -5.64 -22.24
CA THR A 290 3.13 -5.04 -21.41
C THR A 290 4.47 -4.90 -22.15
N ALA A 291 4.72 -5.74 -23.15
CA ALA A 291 5.94 -5.69 -23.97
C ALA A 291 5.89 -4.62 -25.08
N ALA A 292 4.71 -4.29 -25.61
CA ALA A 292 4.54 -3.37 -26.73
C ALA A 292 4.83 -1.90 -26.37
N HIS A 293 4.79 -1.55 -25.08
CA HIS A 293 4.82 -0.15 -24.62
C HIS A 293 6.20 0.36 -24.22
N ARG A 294 7.29 -0.38 -24.43
CA ARG A 294 8.64 0.11 -24.10
C ARG A 294 9.69 -0.31 -25.11
N ASP A 295 10.41 0.69 -25.61
CA ASP A 295 11.64 0.47 -26.36
C ASP A 295 12.68 -0.22 -25.44
N LYS A 296 13.30 -1.29 -25.94
CA LYS A 296 14.38 -2.00 -25.23
C LYS A 296 15.57 -1.07 -24.94
N ALA A 297 15.76 -0.01 -25.72
CA ALA A 297 16.78 1.02 -25.48
C ALA A 297 16.48 1.84 -24.22
N ILE A 298 15.20 2.08 -23.91
CA ILE A 298 14.75 2.84 -22.73
C ILE A 298 14.82 1.98 -21.45
N LEU A 299 14.40 0.71 -21.55
CA LEU A 299 14.38 -0.24 -20.41
C LEU A 299 15.77 -0.49 -19.78
N ASN A 300 16.84 -0.34 -20.55
CA ASN A 300 18.21 -0.55 -20.11
C ASN A 300 18.97 0.74 -19.78
N GLY A 301 18.31 1.91 -19.91
CA GLY A 301 18.92 3.21 -19.66
C GLY A 301 19.10 3.48 -18.16
N THR A 302 20.25 4.04 -17.79
CA THR A 302 20.41 4.63 -16.45
C THR A 302 19.70 5.98 -16.44
N LEU A 303 18.57 6.06 -15.73
CA LEU A 303 17.93 7.34 -15.45
C LEU A 303 18.74 8.11 -14.42
N VAL A 304 19.30 9.24 -14.84
CA VAL A 304 19.81 10.27 -13.96
C VAL A 304 18.81 11.41 -14.01
N THR A 305 17.87 11.42 -13.07
CA THR A 305 16.98 12.56 -12.86
C THR A 305 17.70 13.57 -11.97
N GLU A 306 17.74 14.84 -12.38
CA GLU A 306 18.21 15.89 -11.48
C GLU A 306 17.28 15.99 -10.26
N MET A 307 17.82 16.53 -9.16
CA MET A 307 16.98 16.80 -8.00
C MET A 307 15.95 17.87 -8.38
N PRO A 308 14.65 17.60 -8.18
CA PRO A 308 13.63 18.57 -8.51
C PRO A 308 13.78 19.83 -7.67
N ASP A 309 13.61 20.98 -8.32
CA ASP A 309 13.76 22.29 -7.70
C ASP A 309 12.67 22.51 -6.65
N ILE A 310 13.10 22.90 -5.44
CA ILE A 310 12.23 23.19 -4.30
C ILE A 310 11.34 24.40 -4.60
N ASP A 311 11.79 25.33 -5.45
CA ASP A 311 11.00 26.49 -5.80
C ASP A 311 9.74 26.09 -6.58
N ILE A 312 9.84 25.09 -7.47
CA ILE A 312 8.71 24.55 -8.23
C ILE A 312 7.71 23.82 -7.31
N GLU A 313 8.19 23.16 -6.25
CA GLU A 313 7.35 22.50 -5.25
C GLU A 313 6.40 23.49 -4.55
N GLN A 314 6.86 24.73 -4.32
CA GLN A 314 6.16 25.75 -3.54
C GLN A 314 5.29 26.70 -4.37
N GLU A 315 5.34 26.61 -5.70
CA GLU A 315 4.49 27.43 -6.56
C GLU A 315 3.00 27.20 -6.27
N SER A 316 2.23 28.27 -6.08
CA SER A 316 0.80 28.11 -5.82
C SER A 316 0.01 27.78 -7.09
N TRP A 317 -0.94 26.84 -6.98
CA TRP A 317 -1.86 26.48 -8.05
C TRP A 317 -3.28 26.99 -7.81
N VAL A 318 -3.90 27.49 -8.88
CA VAL A 318 -5.34 27.76 -8.91
C VAL A 318 -6.01 26.61 -9.64
N LEU A 319 -6.66 25.73 -8.87
CA LEU A 319 -7.48 24.67 -9.44
C LEU A 319 -8.92 25.15 -9.63
N LYS A 320 -9.52 24.78 -10.76
CA LYS A 320 -10.93 25.05 -11.02
C LYS A 320 -11.77 24.29 -9.99
N LYS A 321 -12.83 24.94 -9.51
CA LYS A 321 -13.84 24.28 -8.67
C LYS A 321 -14.46 23.13 -9.49
N LEU A 322 -14.36 21.92 -8.96
CA LEU A 322 -14.94 20.74 -9.60
C LEU A 322 -16.42 20.60 -9.24
N GLU A 323 -17.19 20.13 -10.21
CA GLU A 323 -18.61 19.83 -10.06
C GLU A 323 -18.83 18.32 -10.06
N LYS A 324 -19.99 17.86 -9.57
CA LYS A 324 -20.30 16.42 -9.50
C LYS A 324 -20.26 15.72 -10.87
N ARG A 325 -20.50 16.45 -11.96
CA ARG A 325 -20.40 15.93 -13.33
C ARG A 325 -18.97 15.57 -13.76
N ASP A 326 -17.98 16.12 -13.08
CA ASP A 326 -16.57 15.86 -13.36
C ASP A 326 -16.09 14.56 -12.69
N PHE A 327 -16.89 13.96 -11.81
CA PHE A 327 -16.53 12.77 -11.06
C PHE A 327 -16.47 11.54 -11.95
N SER A 328 -15.42 10.74 -11.75
CA SER A 328 -15.16 9.55 -12.54
C SER A 328 -16.08 8.41 -12.13
N SER A 329 -16.36 7.52 -13.07
CA SER A 329 -17.12 6.29 -12.80
C SER A 329 -16.21 5.13 -12.38
N TRP A 330 -16.75 4.18 -11.61
CA TRP A 330 -16.02 2.99 -11.19
C TRP A 330 -16.47 1.74 -11.94
N ILE A 331 -15.52 0.82 -12.11
CA ILE A 331 -15.74 -0.57 -12.50
C ILE A 331 -16.66 -1.22 -11.48
N ASP A 332 -17.61 -2.01 -11.97
CA ASP A 332 -18.46 -2.79 -11.09
C ASP A 332 -17.65 -3.97 -10.57
N ILE A 333 -17.53 -4.06 -9.24
CA ILE A 333 -16.91 -5.19 -8.55
C ILE A 333 -17.91 -5.80 -7.59
N SER A 334 -19.09 -6.18 -8.10
CA SER A 334 -20.18 -6.79 -7.33
C SER A 334 -19.77 -8.07 -6.59
N GLN A 335 -18.66 -8.71 -6.98
CA GLN A 335 -18.06 -9.83 -6.28
C GLN A 335 -17.37 -9.46 -4.96
N ALA A 336 -17.13 -8.18 -4.67
CA ALA A 336 -16.36 -7.76 -3.51
C ALA A 336 -16.83 -6.46 -2.85
N LYS A 337 -16.65 -6.38 -1.52
CA LYS A 337 -16.89 -5.16 -0.73
C LYS A 337 -15.72 -4.87 0.20
N VAL A 338 -15.31 -3.61 0.30
CA VAL A 338 -14.24 -3.17 1.21
C VAL A 338 -14.84 -2.37 2.36
N ILE A 339 -14.66 -2.86 3.59
CA ILE A 339 -15.28 -2.38 4.82
C ILE A 339 -14.19 -1.84 5.74
N TYR A 340 -14.20 -0.53 6.02
CA TYR A 340 -13.19 0.11 6.86
C TYR A 340 -13.64 0.25 8.31
N HIS A 341 -12.78 -0.12 9.25
CA HIS A 341 -13.11 -0.15 10.68
C HIS A 341 -12.34 0.90 11.48
N SER A 342 -13.00 1.46 12.49
CA SER A 342 -12.34 2.29 13.49
C SER A 342 -11.43 1.43 14.36
N ALA A 343 -10.13 1.74 14.41
CA ALA A 343 -9.16 1.05 15.29
C ALA A 343 -9.65 0.98 16.74
N SER A 344 -10.25 2.08 17.22
CA SER A 344 -10.78 2.17 18.58
C SER A 344 -12.01 1.31 18.85
N SER A 345 -12.79 0.97 17.81
CA SER A 345 -13.90 0.02 17.92
C SER A 345 -13.41 -1.42 17.83
N PHE A 346 -12.43 -1.67 16.95
CA PHE A 346 -11.90 -2.99 16.66
C PHE A 346 -11.39 -3.73 17.91
N LEU A 347 -10.72 -3.03 18.83
CA LEU A 347 -10.24 -3.62 20.09
C LEU A 347 -11.35 -4.25 20.96
N LYS A 348 -12.61 -3.83 20.76
CA LYS A 348 -13.76 -4.34 21.51
C LYS A 348 -14.48 -5.48 20.78
N TYR A 349 -14.10 -5.82 19.55
CA TYR A 349 -14.78 -6.83 18.74
C TYR A 349 -14.68 -8.22 19.36
N LYS A 350 -13.57 -8.53 20.05
CA LYS A 350 -13.39 -9.81 20.76
C LYS A 350 -14.47 -10.10 21.81
N ASN A 351 -15.15 -9.06 22.30
CA ASN A 351 -16.20 -9.17 23.31
C ASN A 351 -17.62 -9.20 22.70
N LYS A 352 -17.74 -9.22 21.38
CA LYS A 352 -19.02 -9.11 20.66
C LYS A 352 -19.27 -10.38 19.84
N CYS A 353 -20.36 -11.08 20.12
CA CYS A 353 -20.70 -12.34 19.44
C CYS A 353 -20.80 -12.21 17.92
N GLU A 354 -21.15 -11.03 17.38
CA GLU A 354 -21.26 -10.77 15.95
C GLU A 354 -19.91 -10.83 15.18
N TRP A 355 -18.78 -10.67 15.88
CA TRP A 355 -17.43 -10.67 15.29
C TRP A 355 -16.60 -11.89 15.66
N VAL A 356 -16.98 -12.61 16.72
CA VAL A 356 -16.27 -13.81 17.19
C VAL A 356 -16.48 -14.94 16.18
N ASN A 357 -15.39 -15.64 15.80
CA ASN A 357 -15.37 -16.66 14.76
C ASN A 357 -15.89 -16.21 13.37
N LYS A 358 -15.74 -14.93 13.03
CA LYS A 358 -16.29 -14.38 11.78
C LYS A 358 -15.36 -14.56 10.58
N PHE A 359 -14.06 -14.39 10.75
CA PHE A 359 -13.14 -14.21 9.62
C PHE A 359 -12.48 -15.52 9.20
N ASP A 360 -12.59 -15.85 7.91
CA ASP A 360 -12.03 -17.07 7.33
C ASP A 360 -10.52 -16.93 7.05
N VAL A 361 -10.10 -15.73 6.65
CA VAL A 361 -8.70 -15.38 6.40
C VAL A 361 -8.38 -14.10 7.16
N ILE A 362 -7.34 -14.13 7.99
CA ILE A 362 -6.84 -12.93 8.68
C ILE A 362 -5.39 -12.67 8.27
N PHE A 363 -5.09 -11.45 7.86
CA PHE A 363 -3.73 -10.95 7.66
C PHE A 363 -3.34 -9.97 8.77
N VAL A 364 -2.18 -10.15 9.37
CA VAL A 364 -1.62 -9.27 10.41
C VAL A 364 -0.20 -8.85 10.01
N ALA A 365 0.04 -7.54 9.92
CA ALA A 365 1.37 -7.02 9.64
C ALA A 365 2.36 -7.31 10.79
N HIS A 366 3.65 -7.35 10.47
CA HIS A 366 4.71 -7.77 11.39
C HIS A 366 4.84 -6.88 12.65
N ASN A 367 4.37 -5.63 12.56
CA ASN A 367 4.38 -4.66 13.63
C ASN A 367 3.07 -4.64 14.44
N MET A 368 2.13 -5.55 14.15
CA MET A 368 0.83 -5.66 14.80
C MET A 368 0.65 -6.96 15.60
N ILE A 369 1.70 -7.78 15.74
CA ILE A 369 1.64 -9.09 16.42
C ILE A 369 1.23 -9.01 17.90
N ASN A 370 1.46 -7.87 18.56
CA ASN A 370 1.03 -7.64 19.94
C ASN A 370 -0.50 -7.57 20.11
N HIS A 371 -1.24 -7.47 19.00
CA HIS A 371 -2.71 -7.48 19.01
C HIS A 371 -3.29 -8.88 18.77
N LEU A 372 -2.48 -9.93 18.59
CA LEU A 372 -2.96 -11.28 18.29
C LEU A 372 -3.94 -11.81 19.33
N GLU A 373 -3.75 -11.51 20.62
CA GLU A 373 -4.69 -11.88 21.70
C GLU A 373 -6.11 -11.34 21.45
N SER A 374 -6.23 -10.17 20.82
CA SER A 374 -7.53 -9.57 20.48
C SER A 374 -8.06 -9.96 19.11
N ILE A 375 -7.20 -10.50 18.24
CA ILE A 375 -7.51 -10.86 16.85
C ILE A 375 -7.92 -12.33 16.74
N VAL A 376 -7.20 -13.24 17.41
CA VAL A 376 -7.43 -14.69 17.33
C VAL A 376 -8.89 -15.08 17.66
N PRO A 377 -9.58 -14.50 18.66
CA PRO A 377 -11.00 -14.80 18.91
C PRO A 377 -11.95 -14.47 17.75
N LEU A 378 -11.53 -13.62 16.82
CA LEU A 378 -12.32 -13.23 15.65
C LEU A 378 -12.15 -14.22 14.48
N MET A 379 -11.11 -15.05 14.52
CA MET A 379 -10.81 -16.04 13.49
C MET A 379 -11.81 -17.19 13.54
N ASN A 380 -12.34 -17.57 12.38
CA ASN A 380 -13.12 -18.78 12.22
C ASN A 380 -12.30 -19.99 12.71
N LYS A 381 -12.95 -20.98 13.34
CA LYS A 381 -12.29 -22.17 13.87
C LYS A 381 -11.53 -22.98 12.82
N LYS A 382 -11.97 -22.91 11.57
CA LYS A 382 -11.31 -23.54 10.41
C LYS A 382 -10.54 -22.52 9.55
N GLY A 383 -10.46 -21.27 9.99
CA GLY A 383 -9.81 -20.20 9.26
C GLY A 383 -8.30 -20.25 9.38
N ILE A 384 -7.67 -19.36 8.63
CA ILE A 384 -6.21 -19.21 8.59
C ILE A 384 -5.81 -17.79 9.01
N LEU A 385 -4.76 -17.70 9.81
CA LEU A 385 -4.10 -16.46 10.19
C LEU A 385 -2.73 -16.40 9.49
N ILE A 386 -2.51 -15.32 8.76
CA ILE A 386 -1.29 -15.03 8.02
C ILE A 386 -0.60 -13.85 8.70
N VAL A 387 0.63 -14.04 9.14
CA VAL A 387 1.44 -12.99 9.77
C VAL A 387 2.58 -12.61 8.84
N GLU A 388 2.69 -11.31 8.54
CA GLU A 388 3.79 -10.76 7.75
C GLU A 388 5.14 -10.96 8.46
N SER A 389 6.14 -11.44 7.72
CA SER A 389 7.52 -11.60 8.17
C SER A 389 8.30 -10.28 8.10
N ARG A 390 9.43 -10.22 8.80
CA ARG A 390 10.41 -9.13 8.71
C ARG A 390 11.51 -9.39 7.67
N ARG A 391 11.43 -10.50 6.91
CA ARG A 391 12.47 -10.95 5.95
C ARG A 391 12.99 -9.85 5.03
N LEU A 392 12.11 -9.00 4.51
CA LEU A 392 12.47 -8.00 3.51
C LEU A 392 12.88 -6.64 4.10
N LEU A 393 12.88 -6.48 5.43
CA LEU A 393 13.29 -5.24 6.09
C LEU A 393 14.82 -5.12 6.12
N VAL A 394 15.37 -3.98 5.71
CA VAL A 394 16.81 -3.65 5.74
C VAL A 394 17.35 -3.72 7.17
N GLU A 395 16.58 -3.27 8.14
CA GLU A 395 16.99 -3.25 9.54
C GLU A 395 17.03 -4.64 10.18
N ALA A 396 16.31 -5.62 9.61
CA ALA A 396 16.24 -6.97 10.15
C ALA A 396 17.37 -7.85 9.58
N LYS A 397 18.45 -8.00 10.36
CA LYS A 397 19.51 -8.97 10.06
C LYS A 397 19.14 -10.34 10.61
N LYS A 398 20.03 -11.31 10.42
CA LYS A 398 19.78 -12.72 10.76
C LYS A 398 19.29 -12.91 12.20
N LYS A 399 19.98 -12.27 13.16
CA LYS A 399 19.62 -12.35 14.58
C LYS A 399 18.24 -11.77 14.87
N GLU A 400 17.91 -10.60 14.31
CA GLU A 400 16.62 -9.95 14.51
C GLU A 400 15.45 -10.74 13.87
N LEU A 401 15.71 -11.45 12.76
CA LEU A 401 14.73 -12.34 12.14
C LEU A 401 14.45 -13.57 13.01
N GLU A 402 15.48 -14.16 13.62
CA GLU A 402 15.34 -15.27 14.58
C GLU A 402 14.65 -14.82 15.87
N GLU A 403 15.00 -13.64 16.40
CA GLU A 403 14.35 -13.05 17.57
C GLU A 403 12.86 -12.81 17.33
N PHE A 404 12.50 -12.27 16.16
CA PHE A 404 11.11 -12.09 15.76
C PHE A 404 10.35 -13.41 15.65
N ALA A 405 10.96 -14.44 15.04
CA ALA A 405 10.33 -15.76 14.92
C ALA A 405 10.07 -16.38 16.31
N ASN A 406 11.02 -16.26 17.23
CA ASN A 406 10.89 -16.73 18.60
C ASN A 406 9.81 -15.96 19.38
N GLU A 407 9.74 -14.64 19.21
CA GLU A 407 8.69 -13.80 19.79
C GLU A 407 7.31 -14.19 19.26
N LEU A 408 7.18 -14.33 17.94
CA LEU A 408 5.95 -14.74 17.27
C LEU A 408 5.48 -16.12 17.76
N GLN A 409 6.38 -17.10 17.86
CA GLN A 409 6.04 -18.43 18.36
C GLN A 409 5.59 -18.41 19.83
N LYS A 410 6.21 -17.59 20.68
CA LYS A 410 5.78 -17.42 22.08
C LYS A 410 4.37 -16.84 22.17
N ILE A 411 4.08 -15.80 21.40
CA ILE A 411 2.74 -15.20 21.35
C ILE A 411 1.74 -16.22 20.81
N ALA A 412 2.06 -16.91 19.71
CA ALA A 412 1.23 -17.94 19.11
C ALA A 412 0.81 -19.02 20.13
N ASN A 413 1.77 -19.56 20.88
CA ASN A 413 1.50 -20.55 21.93
C ASN A 413 0.59 -19.98 23.03
N SER A 414 0.77 -18.72 23.42
CA SER A 414 -0.05 -18.08 24.46
C SER A 414 -1.51 -17.85 24.06
N VAL A 415 -1.78 -17.72 22.75
CA VAL A 415 -3.13 -17.47 22.21
C VAL A 415 -3.76 -18.71 21.57
N GLY A 416 -3.12 -19.88 21.67
CA GLY A 416 -3.67 -21.17 21.22
C GLY A 416 -3.71 -21.36 19.71
N ILE A 417 -2.72 -20.84 18.98
CA ILE A 417 -2.56 -21.08 17.54
C ILE A 417 -1.25 -21.81 17.26
N LYS A 418 -1.25 -22.66 16.22
CA LYS A 418 -0.07 -23.40 15.76
C LYS A 418 0.21 -23.13 14.29
N LEU A 419 1.47 -23.29 13.90
CA LEU A 419 1.88 -23.17 12.50
C LEU A 419 1.18 -24.25 11.65
N SER A 420 0.62 -23.83 10.52
CA SER A 420 0.02 -24.72 9.51
C SER A 420 1.10 -25.41 8.68
N GLU A 421 2.22 -24.74 8.48
CA GLU A 421 3.37 -25.19 7.69
C GLU A 421 4.67 -24.71 8.36
N THR A 422 5.80 -25.29 7.96
CA THR A 422 7.11 -24.85 8.46
C THR A 422 7.37 -23.41 8.07
N PHE A 423 7.74 -22.56 9.04
CA PHE A 423 8.10 -21.17 8.81
C PHE A 423 9.58 -20.94 9.08
N ASN A 424 10.30 -20.42 8.09
CA ASN A 424 11.69 -19.98 8.18
C ASN A 424 11.75 -18.46 8.00
N SER A 425 12.12 -17.74 9.06
CA SER A 425 12.15 -16.27 9.05
C SER A 425 13.18 -15.65 8.11
N HIS A 426 14.17 -16.43 7.64
CA HIS A 426 15.11 -15.98 6.62
C HIS A 426 14.54 -16.10 5.22
N ASP A 427 13.67 -17.09 4.97
CA ASP A 427 13.23 -17.50 3.64
C ASP A 427 11.80 -17.08 3.30
N ASP A 428 10.93 -17.06 4.31
CA ASP A 428 9.50 -16.87 4.12
C ASP A 428 9.07 -15.43 4.40
N ASN A 429 8.19 -14.92 3.53
CA ASN A 429 7.57 -13.61 3.70
C ASN A 429 6.37 -13.64 4.65
N PHE A 430 5.83 -14.83 4.95
CA PHE A 430 4.63 -15.01 5.75
C PHE A 430 4.72 -16.26 6.61
N ALA A 431 4.20 -16.17 7.83
CA ALA A 431 3.94 -17.33 8.69
C ALA A 431 2.43 -17.61 8.70
N ARG A 432 2.02 -18.86 8.50
CA ARG A 432 0.61 -19.27 8.46
C ARG A 432 0.25 -20.09 9.69
N PHE A 433 -0.83 -19.72 10.36
CA PHE A 433 -1.30 -20.31 11.60
C PHE A 433 -2.75 -20.76 11.51
N VAL A 434 -3.09 -21.80 12.27
CA VAL A 434 -4.44 -22.32 12.48
C VAL A 434 -4.70 -22.46 13.99
N ILE A 435 -5.97 -22.55 14.41
CA ILE A 435 -6.29 -22.80 15.83
C ILE A 435 -5.77 -24.18 16.24
N ASP A 436 -5.15 -24.26 17.40
CA ASP A 436 -4.77 -25.54 17.98
C ASP A 436 -6.01 -26.24 18.55
N THR A 437 -6.56 -27.19 17.79
CA THR A 437 -7.76 -27.97 18.12
C THR A 437 -7.49 -29.12 19.07
#